data_AF-C6HKE9-F1
#
_entry.id   AF-C6HKE9-F1
#
_cell.length_a   1.000
_cell.length_b   1.000
_cell.length_c   1.000
_cell.angle_alpha   90.00
_cell.angle_beta   90.00
_cell.angle_gamma   90.00
#
_symmetry.space_group_name_H-M   'P 1'
#
loop_
_entity.id
_entity.type
_entity.pdbx_description
1 polymer ?
#
loop_
_entity_poly.entity_id
_entity_poly.type
_entity_poly.pdbx_seq_one_letter_code
_entity_poly.pdbx_strand_id
1 'polypeptide(L)'
;MGQPYDGRSTDAWAMGVLLYAIMENRLPFDPLPGARGDPAKLRARTPHRIARCEWSWYRFSNEEGDWDPVKGERWEGARACVEGLLRRSTKRMGLYEISRMPWVHEAIDDREGLKKGDIEVP
;
A
#
# COMPACT_ATOMS: atom_id res chain seq x y z
N MET A 1 19.85 -10.74 -18.12
CA MET A 1 18.63 -10.77 -18.95
C MET A 1 17.50 -10.21 -18.10
N GLY A 2 16.88 -9.10 -18.52
CA GLY A 2 15.85 -8.42 -17.74
C GLY A 2 14.59 -9.27 -17.63
N GLN A 3 13.95 -9.28 -16.45
CA GLN A 3 12.62 -9.87 -16.33
C GLN A 3 11.69 -9.18 -17.35
N PRO A 4 10.83 -9.93 -18.06
CA PRO A 4 9.84 -9.33 -18.95
C PRO A 4 8.96 -8.39 -18.14
N TYR A 5 8.67 -7.21 -18.71
CA TYR A 5 7.81 -6.23 -18.07
C TYR A 5 6.39 -6.78 -17.94
N ASP A 6 5.92 -6.87 -16.70
CA ASP A 6 4.53 -7.20 -16.37
C ASP A 6 3.84 -5.96 -15.83
N GLY A 7 3.05 -5.31 -16.70
CA GLY A 7 2.28 -4.11 -16.34
C GLY A 7 1.29 -4.37 -15.21
N ARG A 8 0.65 -5.55 -15.17
CA ARG A 8 -0.33 -5.87 -14.12
C ARG A 8 0.33 -5.99 -12.76
N SER A 9 1.51 -6.61 -12.70
CA SER A 9 2.30 -6.68 -11.47
C SER A 9 2.80 -5.32 -11.02
N THR A 10 3.08 -4.42 -11.96
CA THR A 10 3.48 -3.03 -11.69
C THR A 10 2.32 -2.22 -11.11
N ASP A 11 1.13 -2.32 -11.71
CA ASP A 11 -0.09 -1.68 -11.22
C ASP A 11 -0.46 -2.19 -9.82
N ALA A 12 -0.33 -3.51 -9.59
CA ALA A 12 -0.53 -4.10 -8.27
C ALA A 12 0.37 -3.45 -7.20
N TRP A 13 1.63 -3.19 -7.53
CA TRP A 13 2.54 -2.50 -6.62
C TRP A 13 2.12 -1.06 -6.35
N ALA A 14 1.77 -0.31 -7.40
CA ALA A 14 1.28 1.06 -7.27
C ALA A 14 0.01 1.12 -6.40
N MET A 15 -0.90 0.16 -6.54
CA MET A 15 -2.08 0.02 -5.67
C MET A 15 -1.69 -0.20 -4.20
N GLY A 16 -0.66 -1.00 -3.92
CA GLY A 16 -0.15 -1.17 -2.56
C GLY A 16 0.41 0.12 -1.97
N VAL A 17 1.14 0.90 -2.78
CA VAL A 17 1.66 2.22 -2.38
C VAL A 17 0.52 3.19 -2.08
N LEU A 18 -0.50 3.22 -2.94
CA LEU A 18 -1.67 4.08 -2.77
C LEU A 18 -2.45 3.72 -1.50
N LEU A 19 -2.74 2.44 -1.28
CA LEU A 19 -3.48 1.99 -0.11
C LEU A 19 -2.71 2.29 1.19
N TYR A 20 -1.39 2.06 1.21
CA TYR A 20 -0.56 2.47 2.34
C TYR A 20 -0.68 3.99 2.56
N ALA A 21 -0.61 4.81 1.51
CA ALA A 21 -0.70 6.26 1.64
C ALA A 21 -2.04 6.72 2.20
N ILE A 22 -3.15 6.06 1.84
CA ILE A 22 -4.47 6.33 2.41
C ILE A 22 -4.50 6.00 3.92
N MET A 23 -3.92 4.87 4.31
CA MET A 23 -3.88 4.45 5.72
C MET A 23 -2.98 5.34 6.57
N GLU A 24 -1.75 5.57 6.12
CA GLU A 24 -0.66 6.17 6.90
C GLU A 24 -0.49 7.68 6.67
N ASN A 25 -1.19 8.25 5.67
CA ASN A 25 -1.05 9.65 5.24
C ASN A 25 0.41 10.03 4.88
N ARG A 26 1.19 9.05 4.40
CA ARG A 26 2.58 9.18 3.93
C ARG A 26 2.93 8.04 2.99
N LEU A 27 4.00 8.18 2.21
CA LEU A 27 4.45 7.09 1.34
C LEU A 27 5.23 6.02 2.13
N PRO A 28 5.13 4.74 1.76
CA PRO A 28 5.80 3.63 2.47
C PRO A 28 7.33 3.72 2.43
N PHE A 29 7.87 4.37 1.39
CA PHE A 29 9.31 4.49 1.16
C PHE A 29 9.84 5.90 1.46
N ASP A 30 9.04 6.78 2.05
CA ASP A 30 9.52 8.09 2.48
C ASP A 30 10.42 7.99 3.71
N PRO A 31 11.30 9.00 3.94
CA PRO A 31 12.01 9.12 5.20
C PRO A 31 11.03 9.04 6.39
N LEU A 32 11.45 8.36 7.45
CA LEU A 32 10.65 8.29 8.68
C LEU A 32 10.49 9.68 9.29
N PRO A 33 9.31 10.01 9.86
CA PRO A 33 9.14 11.22 10.66
C PRO A 33 10.19 11.27 11.78
N GLY A 34 10.88 12.40 11.92
CA GLY A 34 11.94 12.56 12.92
C GLY A 34 13.30 11.94 12.55
N ALA A 35 13.46 11.39 11.34
CA ALA A 35 14.76 10.93 10.86
C ALA A 35 15.80 12.07 10.90
N ARG A 36 16.90 11.87 11.62
CA ARG A 36 17.98 12.83 11.74
C ARG A 36 18.86 12.82 10.49
N GLY A 37 19.23 14.01 10.01
CA GLY A 37 20.17 14.19 8.90
C GLY A 37 19.66 15.16 7.84
N ASP A 38 20.46 15.31 6.78
CA ASP A 38 20.12 16.16 5.63
C ASP A 38 18.90 15.59 4.86
N PRO A 39 17.80 16.35 4.71
CA PRO A 39 16.61 15.91 3.97
C PRO A 39 16.89 15.45 2.54
N ALA A 40 17.85 16.07 1.85
CA ALA A 40 18.21 15.68 0.48
C ALA A 40 18.82 14.27 0.46
N LYS A 41 19.71 13.98 1.42
CA LYS A 41 20.34 12.65 1.57
C LYS A 41 19.31 11.59 1.97
N LEU A 42 18.34 11.92 2.82
CA LEU A 42 17.29 10.99 3.23
C LEU A 42 16.36 10.61 2.06
N ARG A 43 16.01 11.57 1.21
CA ARG A 43 15.23 11.34 -0.02
C ARG A 43 16.02 10.57 -1.08
N ALA A 44 17.32 10.82 -1.21
CA ALA A 44 18.19 10.06 -2.11
C ALA A 44 18.24 8.55 -1.79
N ARG A 45 17.86 8.13 -0.57
CA ARG A 45 17.75 6.71 -0.18
C ARG A 45 16.41 6.05 -0.54
N THR A 46 15.41 6.80 -1.01
CA THR A 46 14.10 6.24 -1.40
C THR A 46 14.22 5.14 -2.46
N PRO A 47 15.00 5.29 -3.55
CA PRO A 47 15.17 4.22 -4.54
C PRO A 47 15.77 2.94 -3.93
N HIS A 48 16.70 3.07 -2.98
CA HIS A 48 17.27 1.93 -2.28
C HIS A 48 16.23 1.20 -1.41
N ARG A 49 15.36 1.93 -0.70
CA ARG A 49 14.25 1.33 0.06
C ARG A 49 13.26 0.61 -0.85
N ILE A 50 12.90 1.21 -1.98
CA ILE A 50 12.03 0.59 -3.00
C ILE A 50 12.65 -0.72 -3.50
N ALA A 51 13.94 -0.70 -3.88
CA ALA A 51 14.64 -1.88 -4.41
C ALA A 51 14.72 -3.03 -3.40
N ARG A 52 14.79 -2.72 -2.10
CA ARG A 52 14.78 -3.71 -1.03
C ARG A 52 13.37 -4.12 -0.57
N CYS A 53 12.34 -3.41 -1.04
CA CYS A 53 10.99 -3.45 -0.49
C CYS A 53 10.98 -3.20 1.02
N GLU A 54 11.76 -2.22 1.46
CA GLU A 54 11.93 -1.84 2.87
C GLU A 54 10.94 -0.73 3.23
N TRP A 55 9.92 -1.09 4.00
CA TRP A 55 8.88 -0.20 4.52
C TRP A 55 8.36 -0.77 5.84
N SER A 56 7.68 0.05 6.64
CA SER A 56 7.07 -0.35 7.90
C SER A 56 5.82 0.47 8.19
N TRP A 57 4.95 -0.06 9.06
CA TRP A 57 3.84 0.71 9.63
C TRP A 57 4.38 1.77 10.61
N TYR A 58 3.71 2.92 10.68
CA TYR A 58 4.11 4.04 11.55
C TYR A 58 2.97 4.48 12.46
N ARG A 59 1.83 4.87 11.90
CA ARG A 59 0.62 5.18 12.66
C ARG A 59 0.02 3.90 13.24
N PHE A 60 0.07 2.82 12.47
CA PHE A 60 -0.47 1.52 12.86
C PHE A 60 0.57 0.60 13.52
N SER A 61 1.73 1.12 13.93
CA SER A 61 2.72 0.33 14.67
C SER A 61 2.66 0.52 16.18
N ASN A 62 3.06 -0.52 16.90
CA ASN A 62 3.28 -0.53 18.34
C ASN A 62 4.68 0.05 18.65
N GLU A 63 5.07 0.03 19.93
CA GLU A 63 6.39 0.53 20.37
C GLU A 63 7.57 -0.26 19.81
N GLU A 64 7.33 -1.53 19.41
CA GLU A 64 8.33 -2.43 18.81
C GLU A 64 8.44 -2.24 17.29
N GLY A 65 7.57 -1.41 16.69
CA GLY A 65 7.53 -1.16 15.25
C GLY A 65 6.70 -2.19 14.45
N ASP A 66 6.08 -3.14 15.13
CA ASP A 66 5.17 -4.13 14.54
C ASP A 66 3.74 -3.60 14.48
N TRP A 67 2.87 -4.25 13.71
CA TRP A 67 1.46 -3.88 13.63
C TRP A 67 0.78 -3.91 15.01
N ASP A 68 0.15 -2.80 15.37
CA ASP A 68 -0.64 -2.65 16.57
C ASP A 68 -2.10 -3.07 16.30
N PRO A 69 -2.59 -4.17 16.90
CA PRO A 69 -3.95 -4.66 16.65
C PRO A 69 -5.02 -3.71 17.19
N VAL A 70 -4.71 -2.85 18.16
CA VAL A 70 -5.66 -1.88 18.72
C VAL A 70 -5.76 -0.67 17.81
N LYS A 71 -4.63 -0.11 17.34
CA LYS A 71 -4.66 1.01 16.37
C LYS A 71 -5.19 0.57 15.01
N GLY A 72 -4.92 -0.68 14.66
CA GLY A 72 -5.29 -1.35 13.43
C GLY A 72 -6.70 -1.89 13.37
N GLU A 73 -7.50 -1.73 14.43
CA GLU A 73 -8.87 -2.23 14.48
C GLU A 73 -9.66 -1.75 13.25
N ARG A 74 -10.33 -2.66 12.55
CA ARG A 74 -11.11 -2.44 11.31
C ARG A 74 -10.27 -2.22 10.04
N TRP A 75 -8.95 -2.16 10.14
CA TRP A 75 -8.03 -1.99 9.01
C TRP A 75 -7.25 -3.27 8.66
N GLU A 76 -7.60 -4.41 9.26
CA GLU A 76 -6.88 -5.68 9.10
C GLU A 76 -6.92 -6.18 7.66
N GLY A 77 -8.06 -6.02 6.98
CA GLY A 77 -8.17 -6.36 5.57
C GLY A 77 -7.33 -5.47 4.67
N ALA A 78 -7.32 -4.15 4.93
CA ALA A 78 -6.48 -3.20 4.21
C ALA A 78 -4.98 -3.52 4.42
N ARG A 79 -4.59 -3.81 5.66
CA ARG A 79 -3.25 -4.25 6.03
C ARG A 79 -2.84 -5.48 5.22
N ALA A 80 -3.69 -6.50 5.17
CA ALA A 80 -3.42 -7.72 4.42
C ALA A 80 -3.23 -7.44 2.92
N CYS A 81 -4.03 -6.53 2.34
CA CYS A 81 -3.83 -6.09 0.96
C CYS A 81 -2.48 -5.38 0.76
N VAL A 82 -2.12 -4.42 1.61
CA VAL A 82 -0.83 -3.70 1.53
C VAL A 82 0.35 -4.67 1.65
N GLU A 83 0.31 -5.57 2.64
CA GLU A 83 1.38 -6.56 2.87
C GLU A 83 1.49 -7.59 1.73
N GLY A 84 0.40 -7.89 1.02
CA GLY A 84 0.40 -8.74 -0.18
C GLY A 84 0.96 -8.04 -1.41
N LEU A 85 0.68 -6.74 -1.57
CA LEU A 85 1.06 -5.92 -2.72
C LEU A 85 2.48 -5.36 -2.62
N LEU A 86 2.93 -4.93 -1.44
CA LEU A 86 4.26 -4.36 -1.20
C LEU A 86 5.34 -5.43 -0.96
N ARG A 87 5.38 -6.41 -1.86
CA ARG A 87 6.40 -7.47 -1.92
C ARG A 87 7.23 -7.37 -3.19
N ARG A 88 8.35 -8.10 -3.20
CA ARG A 88 9.14 -8.36 -4.43
C ARG A 88 8.25 -9.02 -5.48
N SER A 89 8.51 -8.75 -6.76
CA SER A 89 7.69 -9.21 -7.89
C SER A 89 7.36 -10.71 -7.83
N THR A 90 8.31 -11.54 -7.40
CA THR A 90 8.15 -13.01 -7.30
C THR A 90 7.22 -13.50 -6.19
N LYS A 91 6.90 -12.67 -5.20
CA LYS A 91 6.06 -13.03 -4.03
C LYS A 91 4.84 -12.12 -3.89
N ARG A 92 4.63 -11.21 -4.84
CA ARG A 92 3.56 -10.22 -4.81
C ARG A 92 2.25 -10.85 -5.23
N MET A 93 1.19 -10.56 -4.49
CA MET A 93 -0.17 -10.96 -4.88
C MET A 93 -0.62 -10.18 -6.12
N GLY A 94 -1.33 -10.85 -7.02
CA GLY A 94 -1.96 -10.20 -8.17
C GLY A 94 -3.25 -9.47 -7.78
N LEU A 95 -3.66 -8.46 -8.55
CA LEU A 95 -4.90 -7.72 -8.28
C LEU A 95 -6.16 -8.61 -8.30
N TYR A 96 -6.17 -9.69 -9.10
CA TYR A 96 -7.25 -10.67 -9.08
C TYR A 96 -7.37 -11.41 -7.74
N GLU A 97 -6.24 -11.67 -7.09
CA GLU A 97 -6.22 -12.32 -5.77
C GLU A 97 -6.69 -11.33 -4.70
N ILE A 98 -6.20 -10.08 -4.76
CA ILE A 98 -6.64 -8.99 -3.89
C ILE A 98 -8.14 -8.74 -4.00
N SER A 99 -8.71 -8.72 -5.22
CA SER A 99 -10.14 -8.46 -5.42
C SER A 99 -11.05 -9.56 -4.88
N ARG A 100 -10.51 -10.76 -4.63
CA ARG A 100 -11.25 -11.89 -4.02
C ARG A 100 -11.15 -11.93 -2.50
N MET A 101 -10.32 -11.09 -1.88
CA MET A 101 -10.26 -11.00 -0.42
C MET A 101 -11.62 -10.49 0.09
N PRO A 102 -12.22 -11.09 1.15
CA PRO A 102 -13.53 -10.69 1.66
C PRO A 102 -13.65 -9.20 1.93
N TRP A 103 -12.59 -8.60 2.49
CA TRP A 103 -12.53 -7.16 2.76
C TRP A 103 -12.70 -6.28 1.52
N VAL A 104 -12.28 -6.74 0.33
CA VAL A 104 -12.46 -6.03 -0.94
C VAL A 104 -13.77 -6.44 -1.60
N HIS A 105 -13.97 -7.75 -1.75
CA HIS A 105 -15.11 -8.31 -2.47
C HIS A 105 -16.46 -7.92 -1.84
N GLU A 106 -16.56 -7.94 -0.51
CA GLU A 106 -17.79 -7.60 0.21
C GLU A 106 -17.99 -6.10 0.40
N ALA A 107 -16.93 -5.30 0.23
CA ALA A 107 -17.03 -3.83 0.30
C ALA A 107 -17.62 -3.22 -0.98
N ILE A 108 -17.59 -3.95 -2.09
CA ILE A 108 -18.17 -3.52 -3.37
C ILE A 108 -19.62 -4.01 -3.39
N ASP A 109 -20.56 -3.14 -3.01
CA ASP A 109 -22.01 -3.39 -3.18
C ASP A 109 -22.40 -3.11 -4.63
N ASP A 110 -22.02 -4.01 -5.53
CA ASP A 110 -22.18 -3.83 -6.98
C ASP A 110 -23.61 -4.15 -7.48
N ARG A 111 -24.63 -4.10 -6.61
CA ARG A 111 -26.00 -4.51 -6.96
C ARG A 111 -26.60 -3.72 -8.12
N GLU A 112 -26.11 -2.52 -8.39
CA GLU A 112 -26.56 -1.70 -9.53
C GLU A 112 -25.43 -1.19 -10.44
N GLY A 113 -24.18 -1.60 -10.21
CA GLY A 113 -23.01 -1.07 -10.90
C GLY A 113 -22.66 0.38 -10.53
N LEU A 114 -21.41 0.79 -10.78
CA LEU A 114 -20.99 2.18 -10.64
C LEU A 114 -21.78 3.07 -11.62
N LYS A 115 -22.74 3.84 -11.11
CA LYS A 115 -23.47 4.84 -11.89
C LYS A 115 -22.64 6.12 -11.98
N LYS A 116 -22.56 6.68 -13.18
CA LYS A 116 -22.02 8.03 -13.37
C LYS A 116 -22.91 8.98 -12.54
N GLY A 117 -22.31 9.73 -11.63
CA GLY A 117 -23.04 10.79 -10.92
C GLY A 117 -23.40 11.88 -11.93
N ASP A 118 -24.70 12.11 -12.14
CA ASP A 118 -25.20 13.19 -13.01
C ASP A 118 -25.11 14.58 -12.36
N ILE A 119 -24.47 14.68 -11.19
CA ILE A 119 -24.34 15.91 -10.42
C ILE A 119 -23.03 16.58 -10.83
N GLU A 120 -23.11 17.70 -11.56
CA GLU A 120 -22.00 18.65 -11.64
C GLU A 120 -21.69 19.13 -10.22
N VAL A 121 -20.49 18.80 -9.74
CA VAL A 121 -19.99 19.28 -8.46
C VAL A 121 -19.72 20.79 -8.62
N PRO A 122 -20.32 21.68 -7.80
CA PRO A 122 -20.12 23.12 -7.89
C PRO A 122 -18.67 23.58 -7.69
#